data_AF-A0A2U2P9L3-F1
#
_entry.id   AF-A0A2U2P9L3-F1
#
_cell.length_a   1.000
_cell.length_b   1.000
_cell.length_c   1.000
_cell.angle_alpha   90.00
_cell.angle_beta   90.00
_cell.angle_gamma   90.00
#
_symmetry.space_group_name_H-M   'P 1'
#
loop_
_entity.id
_entity.type
_entity.pdbx_description
1 polymer ?
#
loop_
_entity_poly.entity_id
_entity_poly.type
_entity_poly.pdbx_seq_one_letter_code
_entity_poly.pdbx_strand_id
1 'polypeptide(L)' 'MVPSIDAAGLAKILHTSVGYLLGESDQADLFKGTKMLQRFQDIAVLPEKEKECFLTTVYHFIKAARISLM' A
#
# COMPACT_ATOMS: atom_id res chain seq x y z
N MET A 1 -9.88 27.55 -6.34
CA MET A 1 -9.20 26.26 -6.58
C MET A 1 -9.82 25.25 -5.64
N VAL A 2 -10.39 24.16 -6.16
CA VAL A 2 -10.90 23.08 -5.31
C VAL A 2 -9.70 22.21 -4.96
N PRO A 3 -9.22 22.18 -3.70
CA PRO A 3 -7.94 21.56 -3.33
C PRO A 3 -7.82 20.09 -3.77
N SER A 4 -8.95 19.39 -3.88
CA SER A 4 -9.05 18.00 -4.32
C SER A 4 -8.61 17.75 -5.78
N ILE A 5 -8.88 18.69 -6.70
CA ILE A 5 -8.54 18.52 -8.13
C ILE A 5 -7.04 18.67 -8.34
N ASP A 6 -6.43 19.68 -7.70
CA ASP A 6 -4.98 19.93 -7.78
C ASP A 6 -4.19 18.80 -7.08
N ALA A 7 -4.69 18.31 -5.94
CA ALA A 7 -4.11 17.15 -5.26
C ALA A 7 -4.16 15.88 -6.11
N ALA A 8 -5.24 15.63 -6.86
CA ALA A 8 -5.34 14.50 -7.79
C ALA A 8 -4.32 14.57 -8.93
N GLY A 9 -4.08 15.77 -9.47
CA GLY A 9 -3.03 15.99 -10.49
C GLY A 9 -1.63 15.69 -9.96
N LEU A 10 -1.31 16.20 -8.76
CA LEU A 10 -0.01 15.98 -8.11
C LEU A 10 0.20 14.53 -7.69
N ALA A 11 -0.83 13.85 -7.20
CA ALA A 11 -0.79 12.44 -6.82
C ALA A 11 -0.33 11.56 -8.00
N LYS A 12 -0.85 11.84 -9.19
CA LYS A 12 -0.51 11.14 -10.42
C LYS A 12 0.97 11.35 -10.83
N ILE A 13 1.48 12.57 -10.71
CA ILE A 13 2.87 12.92 -11.06
C ILE A 13 3.87 12.32 -10.06
N LEU A 14 3.53 12.36 -8.78
CA LEU A 14 4.38 11.88 -7.69
C LEU A 14 4.21 10.38 -7.40
N HIS A 15 3.38 9.69 -8.20
CA HIS A 15 3.01 8.28 -8.00
C HIS A 15 2.57 7.97 -6.56
N THR A 16 1.85 8.90 -5.94
CA THR A 16 1.36 8.81 -4.56
C THR A 16 -0.16 8.91 -4.51
N SER A 17 -0.79 8.75 -3.34
CA SER A 17 -2.25 8.81 -3.21
C SER A 17 -2.74 10.22 -2.87
N VAL A 18 -3.97 10.55 -3.25
CA VAL A 18 -4.59 11.85 -2.90
C VAL A 18 -4.73 11.99 -1.39
N GLY A 19 -5.15 10.92 -0.70
CA GLY A 19 -5.24 10.90 0.76
C GLY A 19 -3.88 11.10 1.45
N TYR A 20 -2.78 10.64 0.84
CA TYR A 20 -1.43 10.94 1.33
C TYR A 20 -1.11 12.44 1.21
N LEU A 21 -1.45 13.08 0.09
CA LEU A 21 -1.25 14.52 -0.11
C LEU A 21 -2.15 15.40 0.76
N LEU A 22 -3.33 14.89 1.12
CA LEU A 22 -4.30 15.58 1.98
C LEU A 22 -4.10 15.29 3.48
N GLY A 23 -3.13 14.43 3.84
CA GLY A 23 -2.85 14.10 5.24
C GLY A 23 -3.95 13.28 5.92
N GLU A 24 -4.76 12.55 5.14
CA GLU A 24 -5.92 11.78 5.63
C GLU A 24 -5.52 10.45 6.30
N SER A 25 -4.22 10.16 6.43
CA SER A 25 -3.70 8.94 7.05
C SER A 25 -2.53 9.24 7.98
N ASP A 26 -2.66 8.79 9.23
CA ASP A 26 -1.59 8.85 10.25
C ASP A 26 -0.38 7.96 9.90
N GLN A 27 -0.53 7.08 8.91
CA GLN A 27 0.53 6.22 8.37
C GLN A 27 0.99 6.70 7.00
N ALA A 28 1.25 8.01 6.89
CA ALA A 28 1.63 8.69 5.66
C ALA A 28 2.75 7.94 4.90
N ASP A 29 3.75 7.40 5.61
CA ASP A 29 4.87 6.70 4.98
C ASP A 29 4.49 5.36 4.30
N LEU A 30 3.45 4.67 4.77
CA LEU A 30 3.05 3.36 4.26
C LEU A 30 2.40 3.46 2.87
N PHE A 31 1.69 4.55 2.62
CA PHE A 31 0.91 4.78 1.40
C PHE A 31 1.57 5.74 0.42
N LYS A 32 2.83 6.14 0.67
CA LYS A 32 3.64 6.99 -0.23
C LYS A 32 3.66 6.48 -1.67
N GLY A 33 3.68 5.16 -1.88
CA GLY A 33 3.71 4.55 -3.21
C GLY A 33 2.36 3.99 -3.66
N THR A 34 1.80 4.54 -4.74
CA THR A 34 0.59 4.02 -5.41
C THR A 34 0.66 2.53 -5.76
N LYS A 35 1.85 2.02 -6.09
CA LYS A 35 2.06 0.60 -6.40
C LYS A 35 1.77 -0.33 -5.22
N MET A 36 2.07 0.09 -3.99
CA MET A 36 1.79 -0.73 -2.81
C MET A 36 0.30 -0.74 -2.49
N LEU A 37 -0.37 0.41 -2.63
CA LEU A 37 -1.82 0.49 -2.49
C LEU A 37 -2.55 -0.37 -3.54
N GLN A 38 -2.10 -0.33 -4.79
CA GLN A 38 -2.65 -1.17 -5.85
C GLN A 38 -2.52 -2.67 -5.51
N ARG A 39 -1.34 -3.09 -5.04
CA ARG A 39 -1.12 -4.48 -4.62
C ARG A 39 -2.04 -4.90 -3.48
N PHE A 40 -2.31 -4.02 -2.52
CA PHE A 40 -3.28 -4.31 -1.46
C PHE A 40 -4.71 -4.48 -2.00
N GLN A 41 -5.12 -3.66 -2.98
CA GLN A 41 -6.40 -3.83 -3.66
C GLN A 41 -6.46 -5.16 -4.42
N ASP A 42 -5.40 -5.52 -5.14
CA ASP A 42 -5.30 -6.77 -5.88
C ASP A 42 -5.38 -8.00 -4.93
N ILE A 43 -4.76 -7.93 -3.75
CA ILE A 43 -4.86 -8.98 -2.72
C ILE A 43 -6.27 -9.03 -2.12
N ALA A 44 -6.92 -7.88 -1.93
CA ALA A 44 -8.25 -7.82 -1.31
C ALA A 44 -9.32 -8.53 -2.14
N VAL A 45 -9.19 -8.53 -3.47
CA VAL A 45 -10.12 -9.19 -4.40
C VAL A 45 -9.83 -10.67 -4.63
N LEU A 46 -8.75 -11.22 -4.06
CA LEU A 46 -8.46 -12.66 -4.14
C LEU A 46 -9.53 -13.46 -3.40
N PRO A 47 -9.89 -14.67 -3.89
CA PRO A 47 -10.72 -15.59 -3.13
C PRO A 47 -10.03 -16.00 -1.82
N GLU A 48 -10.85 -16.42 -0.85
CA GLU A 48 -10.44 -16.62 0.56
C GLU A 48 -9.18 -17.48 0.69
N LYS A 49 -9.13 -18.59 -0.04
CA LYS A 49 -8.06 -19.59 0.04
C LYS A 49 -6.74 -19.04 -0.51
N GLU A 50 -6.79 -18.35 -1.64
CA GLU A 50 -5.64 -17.73 -2.28
C GLU A 50 -5.08 -16.60 -1.40
N LYS A 51 -5.96 -15.83 -0.75
CA LYS A 51 -5.60 -14.79 0.21
C LYS A 51 -4.91 -15.40 1.44
N GLU A 52 -5.45 -16.48 2.00
CA GLU A 52 -4.86 -17.20 3.13
C GLU A 52 -3.48 -17.75 2.79
N CYS A 53 -3.32 -18.40 1.64
CA CYS A 53 -2.03 -18.89 1.17
C CYS A 53 -1.02 -17.76 1.00
N PHE A 54 -1.42 -16.65 0.36
CA PHE A 54 -0.56 -15.49 0.16
C PHE A 54 -0.07 -14.91 1.49
N LEU A 55 -0.99 -14.66 2.44
CA LEU A 55 -0.65 -14.12 3.75
C LEU A 55 0.28 -15.05 4.53
N THR A 56 0.04 -16.36 4.45
CA THR A 56 0.89 -17.37 5.07
C THR A 56 2.31 -17.33 4.50
N THR A 57 2.47 -17.24 3.19
CA THR A 57 3.79 -17.13 2.55
C THR A 57 4.53 -15.86 2.96
N VAL A 58 3.85 -14.71 2.95
CA VAL A 58 4.43 -13.42 3.37
C VAL A 58 4.86 -13.48 4.84
N TYR A 59 4.05 -14.07 5.71
CA TYR A 59 4.38 -14.24 7.12
C TYR A 59 5.67 -15.05 7.32
N HIS A 60 5.79 -16.20 6.64
CA HIS A 60 6.99 -17.02 6.70
C HIS A 60 8.22 -16.31 6.15
N PHE A 61 8.07 -15.59 5.04
CA PHE A 61 9.15 -14.81 4.47
C PHE A 61 9.66 -13.74 5.44
N ILE A 62 8.77 -12.95 6.05
CA ILE A 62 9.15 -11.93 7.03
C ILE A 62 9.85 -12.55 8.23
N LYS A 63 9.33 -13.67 8.74
CA LYS A 63 9.95 -14.40 9.86
C LYS A 63 11.37 -14.85 9.51
N ALA A 64 11.58 -15.43 8.32
CA ALA A 64 12.88 -15.87 7.85
C ALA A 64 13.85 -14.70 7.66
N ALA A 65 13.41 -13.60 7.03
CA ALA A 65 14.22 -12.40 6.84
C ALA A 65 14.66 -11.78 8.16
N ARG A 66 13.77 -11.72 9.17
CA ARG A 66 14.11 -11.24 10.51
C ARG A 66 15.14 -12.09 11.22
N ILE A 67 15.06 -13.42 11.08
CA ILE A 67 16.08 -14.34 11.64
C ILE A 67 17.43 -14.12 10.95
N SER A 68 17.45 -13.88 9.64
CA SER A 68 18.68 -13.62 8.89
C SER A 68 19.34 -12.27 9.21
N LEU A 69 18.64 -11.35 9.86
CA LEU A 69 19.13 -10.03 10.26
C LEU A 69 19.65 -9.99 11.71
N MET A 70 19.53 -11.10 12.45
CA MET A 70 20.12 -11.32 13.77
C MET A 70 21.46 -12.03 13.63
#